data_AF-A0A2M4DIY9-F1
#
_entry.id   AF-A0A2M4DIY9-F1
#
_cell.length_a   1.000
_cell.length_b   1.000
_cell.length_c   1.000
_cell.angle_alpha   90.00
_cell.angle_beta   90.00
_cell.angle_gamma   90.00
#
_symmetry.space_group_name_H-M   'P 1'
#
loop_
_entity.id
_entity.type
_entity.pdbx_description
1 polymer ?
#
loop_
_entity_poly.entity_id
_entity_poly.type
_entity_poly.pdbx_seq_one_letter_code
_entity_poly.pdbx_strand_id
1 'polypeptide(L)'
;MSKLSITLLFIGLSLLVVCDGSPLSDENSEPDEIDTTGWSGFSLKLINQCKQNTGSNAAFLAVLESVEKTVTCVSQFDTVRQNLKIDFFQMTNATREAFFTKYCPKARPFLSCFDGALASLRPCLKEREFNFVKTFIESIPETVHLACKNDGEILFQLRDETRQECFRQRFEQLSMCADVAKRTWNFDLDFSELMQGHCSIITDYRECAKEQLDACNLSDIISIYDVPMNAILGLTSCAKNKEEPKVETHQNNSTDEV
;
A
#
# COMPACT_ATOMS: atom_id res chain seq x y z
N MET A 1 6.54 -26.58 -0.33
CA MET A 1 6.17 -25.62 0.73
C MET A 1 6.35 -24.21 0.19
N SER A 2 5.24 -23.48 0.11
CA SER A 2 5.01 -22.34 -0.78
C SER A 2 5.82 -21.09 -0.38
N LYS A 3 6.77 -20.69 -1.24
CA LYS A 3 7.46 -19.40 -1.15
C LYS A 3 6.58 -18.23 -1.62
N LEU A 4 5.42 -18.50 -2.24
CA LEU A 4 4.53 -17.50 -2.84
C LEU A 4 3.64 -16.75 -1.83
N SER A 5 3.32 -17.35 -0.68
CA SER A 5 2.33 -16.78 0.25
C SER A 5 2.80 -15.50 0.97
N ILE A 6 4.11 -15.34 1.17
CA ILE A 6 4.66 -14.19 1.91
C ILE A 6 4.82 -12.94 1.05
N THR A 7 5.11 -13.10 -0.24
CA THR A 7 5.35 -11.96 -1.12
C THR A 7 4.11 -11.06 -1.17
N LEU A 8 2.91 -11.65 -1.15
CA LEU A 8 1.62 -10.98 -1.32
C LEU A 8 1.16 -10.13 -0.12
N LEU A 9 1.42 -10.55 1.13
CA LEU A 9 1.14 -9.72 2.32
C LEU A 9 2.06 -8.50 2.40
N PHE A 10 3.26 -8.63 1.84
CA PHE A 10 4.15 -7.51 1.67
C PHE A 10 3.83 -6.67 0.44
N ILE A 11 3.00 -7.09 -0.54
CA ILE A 11 2.71 -6.24 -1.72
C ILE A 11 2.07 -4.90 -1.33
N GLY A 12 1.30 -4.84 -0.24
CA GLY A 12 0.81 -3.57 0.32
C GLY A 12 1.94 -2.65 0.83
N LEU A 13 3.06 -3.21 1.30
CA LEU A 13 4.27 -2.48 1.73
C LEU A 13 5.36 -2.38 0.63
N SER A 14 5.34 -3.27 -0.37
CA SER A 14 6.32 -3.35 -1.47
C SER A 14 6.04 -2.33 -2.57
N LEU A 15 4.91 -1.62 -2.52
CA LEU A 15 4.68 -0.44 -3.37
C LEU A 15 5.70 0.68 -3.10
N LEU A 16 6.47 0.61 -2.01
CA LEU A 16 7.59 1.52 -1.72
C LEU A 16 8.98 0.94 -2.05
N VAL A 17 9.07 -0.31 -2.52
CA VAL A 17 10.36 -0.99 -2.76
C VAL A 17 10.33 -1.73 -4.09
N VAL A 18 10.28 -0.97 -5.18
CA VAL A 18 10.79 -1.42 -6.49
C VAL A 18 11.74 -0.34 -7.01
N CYS A 19 12.90 -0.24 -6.36
CA CYS A 19 14.10 0.27 -6.99
C CYS A 19 15.03 -0.92 -7.21
N ASP A 20 14.81 -1.69 -8.28
CA ASP A 20 15.86 -2.54 -8.85
C ASP A 20 16.86 -1.62 -9.59
N GLY A 21 17.56 -0.79 -8.82
CA GLY A 21 18.67 0.03 -9.31
C GLY A 21 19.97 -0.73 -9.16
N SER A 22 20.65 -1.01 -10.27
CA SER A 22 22.05 -1.47 -10.23
C SER A 22 22.94 -0.40 -9.60
N PRO A 23 24.06 -0.77 -8.95
CA PRO A 23 24.97 0.20 -8.34
C PRO A 23 25.55 1.13 -9.40
N LEU A 24 25.36 2.44 -9.22
CA LEU A 24 26.02 3.45 -10.04
C LEU A 24 27.47 3.58 -9.58
N SER A 25 28.39 3.05 -10.38
CA SER A 25 29.74 3.61 -10.51
C SER A 25 29.81 4.24 -11.89
N ASP A 26 29.92 5.56 -11.95
CA ASP A 26 31.05 6.18 -12.63
C ASP A 26 31.14 7.68 -12.32
N GLU A 27 32.37 8.07 -11.98
CA GLU A 27 32.82 9.39 -11.65
C GLU A 27 33.26 10.09 -12.95
N ASN A 28 32.37 10.90 -13.55
CA ASN A 28 32.63 12.10 -14.36
C ASN A 28 31.58 12.29 -15.47
N SER A 29 30.67 13.22 -15.26
CA SER A 29 30.04 13.99 -16.34
C SER A 29 29.39 15.25 -15.77
N GLU A 30 29.29 16.29 -16.62
CA GLU A 30 28.73 17.60 -16.30
C GLU A 30 27.35 17.50 -15.61
N PRO A 31 27.00 18.45 -14.73
CA PRO A 31 25.84 18.36 -13.82
C PRO A 31 24.44 18.31 -14.47
N ASP A 32 24.35 18.32 -15.80
CA ASP A 32 23.08 18.49 -16.54
C ASP A 32 22.60 17.25 -17.31
N GLU A 33 23.37 16.16 -17.38
CA GLU A 33 22.97 14.93 -18.08
C GLU A 33 23.04 13.69 -17.16
N ILE A 34 21.86 13.21 -16.74
CA ILE A 34 21.72 11.93 -16.03
C ILE A 34 21.72 10.83 -17.10
N ASP A 35 22.60 9.83 -16.98
CA ASP A 35 22.50 8.63 -17.81
C ASP A 35 21.22 7.86 -17.47
N THR A 36 20.27 7.90 -18.40
CA THR A 36 18.98 7.21 -18.27
C THR A 36 18.98 5.81 -18.87
N THR A 37 20.15 5.30 -19.29
CA THR A 37 20.26 3.97 -19.89
C THR A 37 19.81 2.90 -18.89
N GLY A 38 18.78 2.13 -19.24
CA GLY A 38 18.19 1.10 -18.37
C GLY A 38 17.05 1.59 -17.47
N TRP A 39 16.70 2.87 -17.53
CA TRP A 39 15.58 3.44 -16.77
C TRP A 39 14.29 3.33 -17.58
N SER A 40 13.17 3.03 -16.92
CA SER A 40 11.87 2.92 -17.58
C SER A 40 10.72 3.37 -16.68
N GLY A 41 9.57 3.64 -17.31
CA GLY A 41 8.31 3.97 -16.63
C GLY A 41 8.45 5.14 -15.64
N PHE A 42 8.18 4.85 -14.37
CA PHE A 42 8.16 5.81 -13.28
C PHE A 42 9.47 6.61 -13.10
N SER A 43 10.63 5.95 -13.20
CA SER A 43 11.91 6.62 -12.93
C SER A 43 12.21 7.73 -13.95
N LEU A 44 11.89 7.49 -15.23
CA LEU A 44 12.00 8.51 -16.28
C LEU A 44 10.98 9.65 -16.08
N LYS A 45 9.75 9.33 -15.68
CA LYS A 45 8.72 10.34 -15.34
C LYS A 45 9.20 11.22 -14.19
N LEU A 46 9.78 10.63 -13.14
CA LEU A 46 10.27 11.34 -11.98
C LEU A 46 11.45 12.27 -12.31
N ILE A 47 12.44 11.80 -13.09
CA ILE A 47 13.53 12.68 -13.58
C ILE A 47 12.95 13.90 -14.29
N ASN A 48 12.03 13.67 -15.23
CA ASN A 48 11.40 14.74 -16.00
C ASN A 48 10.63 15.72 -15.11
N GLN A 49 9.87 15.24 -14.14
CA GLN A 49 9.13 16.08 -13.20
C GLN A 49 10.05 16.89 -12.29
N CYS A 50 11.12 16.29 -11.75
CA CYS A 50 12.14 17.01 -10.99
C CYS A 50 12.74 18.16 -11.82
N LYS A 51 13.17 17.87 -13.07
CA LYS A 51 13.77 18.87 -13.96
C LYS A 51 12.77 19.97 -14.32
N GLN A 52 11.53 19.60 -14.66
CA GLN A 52 10.48 20.56 -15.01
C GLN A 52 10.10 21.49 -13.85
N ASN A 53 10.04 20.98 -12.62
CA ASN A 53 9.57 21.74 -11.46
C ASN A 53 10.68 22.57 -10.79
N THR A 54 11.94 22.15 -10.91
CA THR A 54 13.07 22.81 -10.22
C THR A 54 14.07 23.49 -11.17
N GLY A 55 13.98 23.22 -12.48
CA GLY A 55 14.89 23.74 -13.49
C GLY A 55 16.25 23.05 -13.54
N SER A 56 16.48 22.00 -12.75
CA SER A 56 17.76 21.29 -12.65
C SER A 56 17.60 19.81 -12.30
N ASN A 57 18.61 19.00 -12.64
CA ASN A 57 18.71 17.61 -12.20
C ASN A 57 19.13 17.46 -10.73
N ALA A 58 19.58 18.53 -10.07
CA ALA A 58 20.04 18.48 -8.67
C ALA A 58 18.96 17.96 -7.71
N ALA A 59 17.69 18.30 -7.94
CA ALA A 59 16.58 17.79 -7.13
C ALA A 59 16.41 16.27 -7.29
N PHE A 60 16.63 15.75 -8.50
CA PHE A 60 16.58 14.32 -8.76
C PHE A 60 17.77 13.58 -8.13
N LEU A 61 18.97 14.15 -8.16
CA LEU A 61 20.14 13.59 -7.47
C LEU A 61 19.93 13.52 -5.95
N ALA A 62 19.30 14.53 -5.36
CA ALA A 62 18.93 14.51 -3.94
C ALA A 62 17.90 13.40 -3.62
N VAL A 63 17.00 13.07 -4.55
CA VAL A 63 16.11 11.91 -4.41
C VAL A 63 16.92 10.61 -4.41
N LEU A 64 17.87 10.43 -5.33
CA LEU A 64 18.72 9.23 -5.37
C LEU A 64 19.50 9.04 -4.07
N GLU A 65 20.13 10.10 -3.57
CA GLU A 65 20.87 10.07 -2.30
C GLU A 65 19.95 9.68 -1.12
N SER A 66 18.74 10.23 -1.07
CA SER A 66 17.73 9.86 -0.06
C SER A 66 17.24 8.42 -0.20
N VAL A 67 17.13 7.89 -1.41
CA VAL A 67 16.79 6.48 -1.66
C VAL A 67 17.89 5.56 -1.16
N GLU A 68 19.17 5.86 -1.41
CA GLU A 68 20.29 5.09 -0.85
C GLU A 68 20.30 5.07 0.67
N LYS A 69 20.05 6.22 1.30
CA LYS A 69 19.91 6.33 2.76
C LYS A 69 18.72 5.50 3.27
N THR A 70 17.61 5.50 2.52
CA THR A 70 16.42 4.68 2.84
C THR A 70 16.75 3.19 2.79
N VAL A 71 17.41 2.72 1.72
CA VAL A 71 17.86 1.32 1.58
C VAL A 71 18.78 0.92 2.73
N THR A 72 19.75 1.78 3.07
CA THR A 72 20.67 1.56 4.18
C THR A 72 19.91 1.46 5.51
N CYS A 73 18.96 2.36 5.79
CA CYS A 73 18.13 2.31 6.98
C CYS A 73 17.28 1.03 7.05
N VAL A 74 16.61 0.68 5.95
CA VAL A 74 15.76 -0.52 5.85
C VAL A 74 16.56 -1.80 6.09
N SER A 75 17.81 -1.89 5.61
CA SER A 75 18.66 -3.07 5.81
C SER A 75 18.94 -3.38 7.28
N GLN A 76 18.89 -2.37 8.17
CA GLN A 76 19.02 -2.57 9.62
C GLN A 76 17.88 -3.42 10.21
N PHE A 77 16.76 -3.55 9.47
CA PHE A 77 15.61 -4.37 9.84
C PHE A 77 15.61 -5.74 9.16
N ASP A 78 16.65 -6.12 8.40
CA ASP A 78 16.65 -7.39 7.67
C ASP A 78 16.51 -8.61 8.57
N THR A 79 17.25 -8.64 9.68
CA THR A 79 17.12 -9.70 10.68
C THR A 79 15.72 -9.70 11.31
N VAL A 80 15.15 -8.51 11.58
CA VAL A 80 13.77 -8.40 12.11
C VAL A 80 12.76 -8.95 11.10
N ARG A 81 12.90 -8.62 9.81
CA ARG A 81 12.04 -9.10 8.72
C ARG A 81 12.11 -10.62 8.56
N GLN A 82 13.33 -11.17 8.59
CA GLN A 82 13.54 -12.63 8.50
C GLN A 82 12.90 -13.34 9.70
N ASN A 83 13.15 -12.85 10.92
CA ASN A 83 12.59 -13.43 12.13
C ASN A 83 11.07 -13.27 12.18
N LEU A 84 10.52 -12.13 11.75
CA LEU A 84 9.07 -11.89 11.67
C LEU A 84 8.40 -12.97 10.83
N LYS A 85 8.97 -13.26 9.65
CA LYS A 85 8.46 -14.30 8.76
C LYS A 85 8.46 -15.67 9.45
N ILE A 86 9.59 -16.07 10.04
CA ILE A 86 9.74 -17.38 10.68
C ILE A 86 8.79 -17.50 11.87
N ASP A 87 8.85 -16.54 12.79
CA ASP A 87 8.03 -16.51 14.00
C ASP A 87 6.53 -16.45 13.63
N PHE A 88 6.16 -15.75 12.55
CA PHE A 88 4.78 -15.67 12.10
C PHE A 88 4.23 -17.04 11.73
N PHE A 89 5.00 -17.92 11.09
CA PHE A 89 4.57 -19.30 10.75
C PHE A 89 4.70 -20.30 11.90
N GLN A 90 5.42 -19.96 12.96
CA GLN A 90 5.52 -20.79 14.17
C GLN A 90 4.53 -20.37 15.25
N MET A 91 3.98 -19.16 15.15
CA MET A 91 3.01 -18.60 16.08
C MET A 91 1.81 -19.54 16.29
N THR A 92 1.41 -19.67 17.54
CA THR A 92 0.22 -20.41 17.99
C THR A 92 -0.66 -19.45 18.76
N ASN A 93 -1.89 -19.87 19.10
CA ASN A 93 -2.76 -19.04 19.93
C ASN A 93 -2.09 -18.62 21.26
N ALA A 94 -1.32 -19.53 21.87
CA ALA A 94 -0.61 -19.28 23.13
C ALA A 94 0.60 -18.33 23.00
N THR A 95 1.17 -18.18 21.80
CA THR A 95 2.37 -17.35 21.57
C THR A 95 2.07 -16.06 20.81
N ARG A 96 0.79 -15.83 20.50
CA ARG A 96 0.29 -14.69 19.72
C ARG A 96 0.63 -13.35 20.36
N GLU A 97 0.31 -13.17 21.64
CA GLU A 97 0.63 -11.95 22.40
C GLU A 97 2.12 -11.60 22.35
N ALA A 98 2.98 -12.60 22.61
CA ALA A 98 4.43 -12.42 22.58
C ALA A 98 4.94 -12.03 21.19
N PHE A 99 4.37 -12.61 20.12
CA PHE A 99 4.70 -12.27 18.73
C PHE A 99 4.37 -10.80 18.43
N PHE A 100 3.12 -10.36 18.66
CA PHE A 100 2.73 -8.99 18.31
C PHE A 100 3.40 -7.95 19.21
N THR A 101 3.64 -8.26 20.49
CA THR A 101 4.43 -7.42 21.39
C THR A 101 5.86 -7.22 20.88
N LYS A 102 6.47 -8.25 20.28
CA LYS A 102 7.82 -8.19 19.72
C LYS A 102 7.90 -7.35 18.44
N TYR A 103 6.93 -7.50 17.53
CA TYR A 103 7.02 -6.96 16.17
C TYR A 103 6.28 -5.65 15.93
N CYS A 104 5.12 -5.42 16.55
CA CYS A 104 4.33 -4.21 16.32
C CYS A 104 5.10 -2.90 16.62
N PRO A 105 5.88 -2.81 17.71
CA PRO A 105 6.68 -1.61 17.98
C PRO A 105 7.77 -1.32 16.95
N LYS A 106 8.14 -2.29 16.10
CA LYS A 106 9.19 -2.15 15.08
C LYS A 106 8.72 -1.41 13.83
N ALA A 107 7.41 -1.30 13.62
CA ALA A 107 6.86 -0.66 12.43
C ALA A 107 7.18 0.84 12.35
N ARG A 108 7.06 1.58 13.46
CA ARG A 108 7.29 3.03 13.46
C ARG A 108 8.77 3.39 13.16
N PRO A 109 9.78 2.78 13.80
CA PRO A 109 11.17 2.97 13.42
C PRO A 109 11.46 2.57 11.96
N PHE A 110 10.81 1.51 11.46
CA PHE A 110 10.95 1.11 10.06
C PHE A 110 10.38 2.19 9.11
N LEU A 111 9.21 2.75 9.41
CA LEU A 111 8.58 3.80 8.60
C LEU A 111 9.40 5.09 8.56
N SER A 112 10.09 5.45 9.65
CA SER A 112 10.95 6.64 9.65
C SER A 112 12.13 6.56 8.67
N CYS A 113 12.48 5.36 8.18
CA CYS A 113 13.49 5.23 7.12
C CYS A 113 13.09 5.97 5.82
N PHE A 114 11.79 6.19 5.59
CA PHE A 114 11.28 6.82 4.37
C PHE A 114 11.14 8.35 4.48
N ASP A 115 11.30 8.95 5.67
CA ASP A 115 11.06 10.39 5.90
C ASP A 115 11.92 11.27 4.99
N GLY A 116 13.20 10.90 4.82
CA GLY A 116 14.13 11.61 3.94
C GLY A 116 13.77 11.51 2.47
N ALA A 117 13.39 10.31 2.01
CA ALA A 117 12.94 10.09 0.63
C ALA A 117 11.66 10.87 0.32
N LEU A 118 10.68 10.83 1.24
CA LEU A 118 9.45 11.60 1.11
C LEU A 118 9.76 13.10 1.03
N ALA A 119 10.62 13.63 1.91
CA ALA A 119 11.02 15.03 1.87
C ALA A 119 11.71 15.40 0.54
N SER A 120 12.58 14.55 0.00
CA SER A 120 13.27 14.81 -1.28
C SER A 120 12.36 14.73 -2.51
N LEU A 121 11.25 13.99 -2.44
CA LEU A 121 10.28 13.92 -3.53
C LEU A 121 9.44 15.20 -3.67
N ARG A 122 9.35 16.00 -2.60
CA ARG A 122 8.51 17.20 -2.54
C ARG A 122 8.75 18.20 -3.69
N PRO A 123 9.99 18.62 -4.00
CA PRO A 123 10.24 19.54 -5.11
C PRO A 123 10.02 18.91 -6.50
N CYS A 124 10.00 17.58 -6.58
CA CYS A 124 9.86 16.86 -7.84
C CYS A 124 8.41 16.63 -8.22
N LEU A 125 7.55 16.27 -7.27
CA LEU A 125 6.17 15.88 -7.53
C LEU A 125 5.23 17.08 -7.55
N LYS A 126 4.17 17.01 -8.35
CA LYS A 126 3.07 17.98 -8.23
C LYS A 126 2.41 17.83 -6.86
N GLU A 127 1.81 18.91 -6.36
CA GLU A 127 1.12 18.94 -5.06
C GLU A 127 0.22 17.73 -4.83
N ARG A 128 -0.57 17.40 -5.86
CA ARG A 128 -1.51 16.27 -5.82
C ARG A 128 -0.78 14.94 -5.65
N GLU A 129 0.19 14.65 -6.51
CA GLU A 129 0.96 13.40 -6.50
C GLU A 129 1.73 13.24 -5.18
N PHE A 130 2.32 14.33 -4.67
CA PHE A 130 2.98 14.34 -3.37
C PHE A 130 2.01 14.00 -2.24
N ASN A 131 0.82 14.60 -2.23
CA ASN A 131 -0.18 14.33 -1.20
C ASN A 131 -0.69 12.88 -1.24
N PHE A 132 -0.81 12.26 -2.42
CA PHE A 132 -1.09 10.82 -2.52
C PHE A 132 -0.05 9.96 -1.79
N VAL A 133 1.22 10.14 -2.13
CA VAL A 133 2.33 9.36 -1.52
C VAL A 133 2.42 9.62 -0.02
N LYS A 134 2.32 10.89 0.38
CA LYS A 134 2.35 11.29 1.78
C LYS A 134 1.20 10.67 2.57
N THR A 135 -0.05 10.82 2.12
CA THR A 135 -1.23 10.27 2.79
C THR A 135 -1.18 8.75 2.87
N PHE A 136 -0.68 8.07 1.84
CA PHE A 136 -0.43 6.63 1.91
C PHE A 136 0.54 6.27 3.05
N ILE A 137 1.72 6.89 3.09
CA ILE A 137 2.74 6.62 4.12
C ILE A 137 2.20 6.94 5.52
N GLU A 138 1.53 8.08 5.68
CA GLU A 138 0.95 8.53 6.96
C GLU A 138 -0.19 7.64 7.47
N SER A 139 -0.82 6.85 6.60
CA SER A 139 -1.86 5.88 6.99
C SER A 139 -1.30 4.55 7.51
N ILE A 140 -0.05 4.20 7.20
CA ILE A 140 0.54 2.91 7.58
C ILE A 140 0.58 2.71 9.11
N PRO A 141 0.87 3.72 9.96
CA PRO A 141 0.77 3.55 11.42
C PRO A 141 -0.61 3.08 11.90
N GLU A 142 -1.69 3.58 11.29
CA GLU A 142 -3.06 3.15 11.60
C GLU A 142 -3.31 1.72 11.10
N THR A 143 -2.81 1.38 9.90
CA THR A 143 -2.85 0.02 9.36
C THR A 143 -2.18 -0.98 10.31
N VAL A 144 -0.99 -0.62 10.81
CA VAL A 144 -0.24 -1.45 11.77
C VAL A 144 -1.00 -1.56 13.07
N HIS A 145 -1.57 -0.45 13.57
CA HIS A 145 -2.36 -0.48 14.80
C HIS A 145 -3.53 -1.47 14.69
N LEU A 146 -4.27 -1.44 13.58
CA LEU A 146 -5.36 -2.37 13.32
C LEU A 146 -4.86 -3.82 13.19
N ALA A 147 -3.77 -4.03 12.46
CA ALA A 147 -3.16 -5.34 12.27
C ALA A 147 -2.62 -5.94 13.59
N CYS A 148 -2.27 -5.11 14.56
CA CYS A 148 -1.76 -5.49 15.88
C CYS A 148 -2.84 -5.56 16.95
N LYS A 149 -4.05 -5.07 16.67
CA LYS A 149 -5.16 -5.01 17.63
C LYS A 149 -5.53 -6.42 18.12
N ASN A 150 -5.83 -6.53 19.41
CA ASN A 150 -6.16 -7.80 20.08
C ASN A 150 -5.14 -8.89 19.75
N ASP A 151 -3.86 -8.60 19.98
CA ASP A 151 -2.71 -9.42 19.57
C ASP A 151 -2.84 -9.92 18.13
N GLY A 152 -3.12 -9.01 17.21
CA GLY A 152 -3.30 -9.28 15.79
C GLY A 152 -4.28 -10.38 15.47
N GLU A 153 -5.46 -10.33 16.10
CA GLU A 153 -6.58 -11.25 15.86
C GLU A 153 -6.88 -11.47 14.39
N ILE A 154 -6.93 -10.40 13.59
CA ILE A 154 -7.17 -10.45 12.14
C ILE A 154 -6.03 -11.18 11.43
N LEU A 155 -4.79 -10.83 11.72
CA LEU A 155 -3.63 -11.48 11.10
C LEU A 155 -3.46 -12.94 11.54
N PHE A 156 -3.89 -13.28 12.74
CA PHE A 156 -3.84 -14.65 13.25
C PHE A 156 -4.80 -15.58 12.50
N GLN A 157 -5.89 -15.07 11.92
CA GLN A 157 -6.79 -15.87 11.06
C GLN A 157 -6.06 -16.51 9.88
N LEU A 158 -4.98 -15.88 9.39
CA LEU A 158 -4.14 -16.42 8.34
C LEU A 158 -3.31 -17.63 8.77
N ARG A 159 -3.30 -17.99 10.05
CA ARG A 159 -2.59 -19.18 10.55
C ARG A 159 -3.40 -20.45 10.49
N ASP A 160 -4.70 -20.34 10.25
CA ASP A 160 -5.56 -21.50 10.06
C ASP A 160 -5.25 -22.18 8.72
N GLU A 161 -4.86 -23.45 8.76
CA GLU A 161 -4.47 -24.21 7.56
C GLU A 161 -5.63 -24.37 6.57
N THR A 162 -6.86 -24.49 7.06
CA THR A 162 -8.06 -24.62 6.21
C THR A 162 -8.33 -23.31 5.48
N ARG A 163 -8.21 -22.17 6.16
CA ARG A 163 -8.35 -20.85 5.54
C ARG A 163 -7.22 -20.56 4.55
N GLN A 164 -5.98 -20.95 4.86
CA GLN A 164 -4.85 -20.81 3.94
C GLN A 164 -5.06 -21.62 2.66
N GLU A 165 -5.52 -22.86 2.79
CA GLU A 165 -5.79 -23.72 1.63
C GLU A 165 -6.95 -23.17 0.79
N CYS A 166 -8.03 -22.68 1.41
CA CYS A 166 -9.10 -21.98 0.71
C CYS A 166 -8.59 -20.75 -0.04
N PHE A 167 -7.81 -19.90 0.62
CA PHE A 167 -7.24 -18.70 0.01
C PHE A 167 -6.37 -19.06 -1.21
N ARG A 168 -5.58 -20.13 -1.12
CA ARG A 168 -4.78 -20.65 -2.24
C ARG A 168 -5.64 -21.07 -3.43
N GLN A 169 -6.79 -21.70 -3.18
CA GLN A 169 -7.73 -22.10 -4.23
C GLN A 169 -8.47 -20.92 -4.87
N ARG A 170 -8.65 -19.82 -4.12
CA ARG A 170 -9.29 -18.58 -4.58
C ARG A 170 -8.31 -17.58 -5.21
N PHE A 171 -7.02 -17.90 -5.23
CA PHE A 171 -5.97 -16.98 -5.66
C PHE A 171 -6.16 -16.50 -7.10
N GLU A 172 -6.53 -17.39 -8.02
CA GLU A 172 -6.77 -17.02 -9.42
C GLU A 172 -7.98 -16.08 -9.55
N GLN A 173 -9.05 -16.30 -8.78
CA GLN A 173 -10.23 -15.44 -8.76
C GLN A 173 -9.92 -14.07 -8.14
N LEU A 174 -9.13 -14.03 -7.07
CA LEU A 174 -8.61 -12.79 -6.51
C LEU A 174 -7.73 -12.03 -7.51
N SER A 175 -6.90 -12.74 -8.29
CA SER A 175 -6.12 -12.13 -9.37
C SER A 175 -7.03 -11.60 -10.48
N MET A 176 -8.14 -12.27 -10.80
CA MET A 176 -9.11 -11.79 -11.78
C MET A 176 -9.84 -10.53 -11.30
N CYS A 177 -10.06 -10.35 -9.99
CA CYS A 177 -10.53 -9.06 -9.45
C CYS A 177 -9.56 -7.93 -9.82
N ALA A 178 -8.25 -8.20 -9.75
CA ALA A 178 -7.22 -7.22 -10.13
C ALA A 178 -7.11 -7.00 -11.65
N ASP A 179 -7.59 -7.92 -12.50
CA ASP A 179 -7.56 -7.74 -13.97
C ASP A 179 -8.62 -6.74 -14.47
N VAL A 180 -9.70 -6.51 -13.70
CA VAL A 180 -10.61 -5.37 -13.91
C VAL A 180 -9.87 -4.06 -13.63
N ALA A 181 -9.06 -4.02 -12.57
CA ALA A 181 -8.25 -2.86 -12.22
C ALA A 181 -7.08 -2.65 -13.21
N LYS A 182 -6.32 -3.68 -13.58
CA LYS A 182 -5.17 -3.59 -14.52
C LYS A 182 -5.56 -3.15 -15.93
N ARG A 183 -6.75 -3.50 -16.42
CA ARG A 183 -7.22 -3.05 -17.74
C ARG A 183 -7.55 -1.56 -17.77
N THR A 184 -7.67 -0.92 -16.61
CA THR A 184 -7.97 0.51 -16.49
C THR A 184 -6.86 1.30 -15.80
N TRP A 185 -6.03 0.64 -15.00
CA TRP A 185 -4.87 1.22 -14.35
C TRP A 185 -3.64 0.87 -15.16
N ASN A 186 -3.21 1.81 -15.99
CA ASN A 186 -1.81 1.80 -16.38
C ASN A 186 -1.04 2.15 -15.09
N PHE A 187 -0.38 1.17 -14.48
CA PHE A 187 0.35 1.32 -13.21
C PHE A 187 1.58 2.27 -13.33
N ASP A 188 1.66 3.03 -14.42
CA ASP A 188 2.53 4.18 -14.66
C ASP A 188 2.16 5.40 -13.78
N LEU A 189 1.73 5.17 -12.53
CA LEU A 189 1.52 6.17 -11.48
C LEU A 189 1.00 7.53 -12.02
N ASP A 190 0.02 7.49 -12.93
CA ASP A 190 -0.71 8.69 -13.29
C ASP A 190 -1.90 8.79 -12.35
N PHE A 191 -1.60 9.23 -11.13
CA PHE A 191 -2.61 9.50 -10.10
C PHE A 191 -3.69 10.49 -10.60
N SER A 192 -3.43 11.22 -11.69
CA SER A 192 -4.42 11.99 -12.45
C SER A 192 -5.62 11.14 -12.88
N GLU A 193 -5.39 9.94 -13.40
CA GLU A 193 -6.42 9.03 -13.89
C GLU A 193 -7.19 8.41 -12.73
N LEU A 194 -6.51 8.07 -11.63
CA LEU A 194 -7.15 7.58 -10.39
C LEU A 194 -8.14 8.62 -9.81
N MET A 195 -7.92 9.90 -10.09
CA MET A 195 -8.73 11.03 -9.65
C MET A 195 -9.93 11.33 -10.57
N GLN A 196 -9.93 10.80 -11.80
CA GLN A 196 -10.93 11.10 -12.82
C GLN A 196 -11.97 9.97 -12.93
N GLY A 197 -12.79 9.80 -11.89
CA GLY A 197 -14.08 9.13 -12.01
C GLY A 197 -14.09 7.59 -12.05
N HIS A 198 -12.94 6.92 -11.89
CA HIS A 198 -12.88 5.45 -11.81
C HIS A 198 -13.23 4.88 -10.42
N CYS A 199 -14.08 5.58 -9.66
CA CYS A 199 -14.52 5.16 -8.33
C CYS A 199 -15.22 3.81 -8.35
N SER A 200 -16.03 3.55 -9.39
CA SER A 200 -16.69 2.26 -9.57
C SER A 200 -15.67 1.13 -9.66
N ILE A 201 -14.54 1.32 -10.33
CA ILE A 201 -13.51 0.28 -10.47
C ILE A 201 -12.89 -0.09 -9.13
N ILE A 202 -12.66 0.90 -8.26
CA ILE A 202 -12.12 0.67 -6.92
C ILE A 202 -13.15 -0.04 -6.04
N THR A 203 -14.43 0.37 -6.14
CA THR A 203 -15.54 -0.31 -5.46
C THR A 203 -15.71 -1.75 -5.96
N ASP A 204 -15.75 -1.96 -7.27
CA ASP A 204 -15.92 -3.26 -7.93
C ASP A 204 -14.76 -4.22 -7.57
N TYR A 205 -13.52 -3.71 -7.57
CA TYR A 205 -12.36 -4.47 -7.10
C TYR A 205 -12.50 -4.88 -5.64
N ARG A 206 -12.89 -3.93 -4.77
CA ARG A 206 -13.05 -4.17 -3.33
C ARG A 206 -14.16 -5.17 -3.06
N GLU A 207 -15.30 -5.06 -3.72
CA GLU A 207 -16.43 -5.99 -3.60
C GLU A 207 -16.05 -7.39 -4.10
N CYS A 208 -15.39 -7.49 -5.27
CA CYS A 208 -14.88 -8.75 -5.80
C CYS A 208 -13.90 -9.41 -4.83
N ALA A 209 -12.92 -8.66 -4.30
CA ALA A 209 -11.96 -9.16 -3.34
C ALA A 209 -12.63 -9.62 -2.05
N LYS A 210 -13.64 -8.88 -1.59
CA LYS A 210 -14.44 -9.22 -0.41
C LYS A 210 -15.18 -10.52 -0.57
N GLU A 211 -15.89 -10.70 -1.69
CA GLU A 211 -16.61 -11.93 -1.98
C GLU A 211 -15.68 -13.15 -1.95
N GLN A 212 -14.49 -13.05 -2.56
CA GLN A 212 -13.54 -14.17 -2.57
C GLN A 212 -12.94 -14.45 -1.19
N LEU A 213 -12.71 -13.42 -0.37
CA LEU A 213 -12.18 -13.57 1.00
C LEU A 213 -13.24 -14.04 2.00
N ASP A 214 -14.49 -13.60 1.86
CA ASP A 214 -15.64 -14.05 2.65
C ASP A 214 -15.83 -15.57 2.48
N ALA A 215 -15.67 -16.09 1.26
CA ALA A 215 -15.73 -17.53 0.99
C ALA A 215 -14.71 -18.35 1.81
N CYS A 216 -13.64 -17.72 2.31
CA CYS A 216 -12.62 -18.33 3.15
C CYS A 216 -12.67 -17.88 4.62
N ASN A 217 -13.71 -17.14 5.04
CA ASN A 217 -13.78 -16.48 6.36
C ASN A 217 -12.54 -15.61 6.65
N LEU A 218 -12.11 -14.81 5.66
CA LEU A 218 -10.95 -13.93 5.74
C LEU A 218 -11.28 -12.48 5.36
N SER A 219 -12.56 -12.09 5.31
CA SER A 219 -12.94 -10.72 4.94
C SER A 219 -12.51 -9.65 5.92
N ASP A 220 -12.29 -9.99 7.19
CA ASP A 220 -11.72 -9.07 8.18
C ASP A 220 -10.36 -8.52 7.73
N ILE A 221 -9.60 -9.26 6.91
CA ILE A 221 -8.32 -8.82 6.34
C ILE A 221 -8.49 -7.57 5.48
N ILE A 222 -9.62 -7.40 4.80
CA ILE A 222 -9.90 -6.21 3.98
C ILE A 222 -9.88 -4.95 4.84
N SER A 223 -10.29 -5.03 6.10
CA SER A 223 -10.25 -3.86 6.98
C SER A 223 -8.83 -3.29 7.14
N ILE A 224 -7.78 -4.13 7.08
CA ILE A 224 -6.38 -3.69 7.11
C ILE A 224 -6.01 -2.97 5.81
N TYR A 225 -6.42 -3.51 4.65
CA TYR A 225 -6.18 -2.89 3.34
C TYR A 225 -6.99 -1.61 3.13
N ASP A 226 -8.18 -1.53 3.73
CA ASP A 226 -9.09 -0.40 3.62
C ASP A 226 -8.51 0.87 4.26
N VAL A 227 -7.67 0.76 5.29
CA VAL A 227 -7.08 1.94 5.96
C VAL A 227 -6.30 2.83 4.97
N PRO A 228 -5.24 2.34 4.30
CA PRO A 228 -4.49 3.17 3.37
C PRO A 228 -5.28 3.52 2.10
N MET A 229 -6.15 2.62 1.64
CA MET A 229 -6.97 2.86 0.46
C MET A 229 -7.99 3.97 0.72
N ASN A 230 -8.68 3.95 1.85
CA ASN A 230 -9.63 5.01 2.22
C ASN A 230 -8.94 6.36 2.46
N ALA A 231 -7.72 6.36 3.01
CA ALA A 231 -6.94 7.57 3.18
C ALA A 231 -6.65 8.22 1.80
N ILE A 232 -6.18 7.42 0.84
CA ILE A 232 -5.93 7.87 -0.53
C ILE A 232 -7.24 8.30 -1.23
N LEU A 233 -8.29 7.48 -1.16
CA LEU A 233 -9.59 7.77 -1.76
C LEU A 233 -10.23 9.06 -1.20
N GLY A 234 -9.91 9.40 0.05
CA GLY A 234 -10.29 10.67 0.66
C GLY A 234 -9.77 11.89 -0.09
N LEU A 235 -8.68 11.75 -0.85
CA LEU A 235 -8.12 12.81 -1.69
C LEU A 235 -8.82 12.91 -3.06
N THR A 236 -9.65 11.93 -3.43
CA THR A 236 -10.30 11.87 -4.75
C THR A 236 -11.76 12.32 -4.70
N SER A 237 -12.37 12.44 -5.88
CA SER A 237 -13.82 12.69 -5.99
C SER A 237 -14.67 11.52 -5.47
N CYS A 238 -14.08 10.34 -5.27
CA CYS A 238 -14.76 9.15 -4.76
C CYS A 238 -15.21 9.29 -3.30
N ALA A 239 -14.57 10.16 -2.53
CA ALA A 239 -14.94 10.43 -1.12
C ALA A 239 -16.39 10.93 -0.96
N LYS A 240 -16.97 11.54 -2.00
CA LYS A 240 -18.33 12.11 -1.99
C LYS A 240 -19.45 11.08 -2.15
N ASN A 241 -19.14 9.81 -2.43
CA ASN A 241 -20.13 8.74 -2.59
C ASN A 241 -20.25 7.83 -1.35
N LYS A 242 -19.86 8.30 -0.16
CA LYS A 242 -20.35 7.68 1.07
C LYS A 242 -21.83 8.04 1.17
N GLU A 243 -22.69 7.13 0.74
CA GLU A 243 -24.14 7.24 0.85
C GLU A 243 -24.52 7.78 2.23
N GLU A 244 -25.25 8.90 2.24
CA GLU A 244 -26.12 9.22 3.34
C GLU A 244 -27.03 7.99 3.56
N PRO A 245 -27.19 7.50 4.80
CA PRO A 245 -28.24 6.54 5.05
C PRO A 245 -29.55 7.20 4.63
N LYS A 246 -30.17 6.72 3.53
CA LYS A 246 -31.18 5.69 3.70
C LYS A 246 -32.18 5.88 4.85
N VAL A 247 -32.53 7.09 5.29
CA VAL A 247 -33.60 7.25 6.30
C VAL A 247 -34.89 6.80 5.63
N GLU A 248 -35.26 5.55 5.85
CA GLU A 248 -36.62 5.05 5.61
C GLU A 248 -37.56 5.83 6.52
N THR A 249 -38.10 6.93 6.02
CA THR A 249 -39.36 7.47 6.53
C THR A 249 -40.45 6.46 6.22
N HIS A 250 -40.70 5.54 7.15
CA HIS A 250 -41.97 4.84 7.24
C HIS A 250 -43.06 5.88 7.50
N GLN A 251 -43.76 6.29 6.44
CA GLN A 251 -45.07 6.92 6.58
C GLN A 251 -46.06 5.83 6.99
N ASN A 252 -46.31 5.71 8.29
CA ASN A 252 -47.49 5.01 8.78
C ASN A 252 -48.70 5.92 8.55
N ASN A 253 -49.47 5.63 7.51
CA ASN A 253 -50.87 6.04 7.44
C ASN A 253 -51.63 5.37 8.58
N SER A 254 -51.96 6.14 9.62
CA SER A 254 -53.07 5.83 10.52
C SER A 254 -54.26 6.66 10.05
N THR A 255 -55.13 6.04 9.28
CA THR A 255 -56.54 6.40 9.27
C THR A 255 -57.11 5.95 10.61
N ASP A 256 -57.77 6.84 11.36
CA ASP A 256 -59.10 6.60 11.91
C ASP A 256 -59.61 7.80 12.72
N GLU A 257 -60.80 8.25 12.29
CA GLU A 257 -61.94 8.83 13.05
C GLU A 257 -61.76 10.13 13.87
N VAL A 258 -62.42 11.22 13.44
CA VAL A 258 -63.80 11.63 13.84
C VAL A 258 -64.45 12.45 12.72
#